data_AF-A0A7H1DT63-F1
#
_entry.id   AF-A0A7H1DT63-F1
#
_cell.length_a   1.000
_cell.length_b   1.000
_cell.length_c   1.000
_cell.angle_alpha   90.00
_cell.angle_beta   90.00
_cell.angle_gamma   90.00
#
_symmetry.space_group_name_H-M   'P 1'
#
loop_
_entity.id
_entity.type
_entity.pdbx_description
1 polymer ?
#
loop_
_entity_poly.entity_id
_entity_poly.type
_entity_poly.pdbx_seq_one_letter_code
_entity_poly.pdbx_strand_id
1 'polypeptide(L)'
;MKTYHIKDLLKKDLLIVELPRVCDYELTKEGLFVKEHGSHLSDYIEGSYTLLGKPDEIREEDAKELVENKGKYYKNYSPIQGSVQGNITFTATESLLSAIESKIYWENPYKDWLSHGEAHDDDLDHLWHEAESRTFDRNRSIILVKN
;
A
#
# COMPACT_ATOMS: atom_id res chain seq x y z
N MET A 1 7.21 12.70 -1.99
CA MET A 1 6.22 11.85 -1.28
C MET A 1 5.39 11.10 -2.33
N LYS A 2 5.06 9.81 -2.11
CA LYS A 2 4.12 9.05 -2.97
C LYS A 2 2.83 8.77 -2.21
N THR A 3 1.69 8.79 -2.89
CA THR A 3 0.39 8.47 -2.30
C THR A 3 -0.41 7.54 -3.21
N TYR A 4 -1.22 6.67 -2.61
CA TYR A 4 -2.13 5.80 -3.37
C TYR A 4 -3.46 5.64 -2.64
N HIS A 5 -4.56 5.75 -3.38
CA HIS A 5 -5.90 5.52 -2.86
C HIS A 5 -6.43 4.16 -3.31
N ILE A 6 -6.81 3.32 -2.35
CA ILE A 6 -7.58 2.11 -2.62
C ILE A 6 -9.04 2.45 -2.33
N LYS A 7 -9.81 2.64 -3.41
CA LYS A 7 -11.24 2.88 -3.38
C LYS A 7 -11.98 1.60 -3.79
N ASP A 8 -13.14 1.36 -3.19
CA ASP A 8 -14.11 0.32 -3.58
C ASP A 8 -13.67 -1.15 -3.50
N LEU A 9 -12.39 -1.45 -3.24
CA LEU A 9 -11.90 -2.83 -3.08
C LEU A 9 -12.21 -3.40 -1.69
N LEU A 10 -12.22 -2.53 -0.69
CA LEU A 10 -12.40 -2.83 0.73
C LEU A 10 -13.69 -2.17 1.23
N LYS A 11 -14.09 -2.49 2.46
CA LYS A 11 -15.28 -1.90 3.08
C LYS A 11 -15.14 -0.39 3.33
N LYS A 12 -13.91 0.12 3.38
CA LYS A 12 -13.57 1.54 3.54
C LYS A 12 -12.44 1.93 2.60
N ASP A 13 -12.38 3.22 2.27
CA ASP A 13 -11.28 3.79 1.51
C ASP A 13 -9.99 3.77 2.32
N LEU A 14 -8.90 3.33 1.68
CA LEU A 14 -7.56 3.46 2.25
C LEU A 14 -6.75 4.50 1.49
N LEU A 15 -5.91 5.20 2.23
CA LEU A 15 -4.84 6.04 1.72
C LEU A 15 -3.50 5.47 2.21
N ILE A 16 -2.61 5.17 1.28
CA ILE A 16 -1.24 4.73 1.54
C ILE A 16 -0.33 5.91 1.23
N VAL A 17 0.56 6.25 2.16
CA VAL A 17 1.48 7.38 2.00
C VAL A 17 2.89 6.90 2.26
N GLU A 18 3.78 7.05 1.27
CA GLU A 18 5.22 6.92 1.47
C GLU A 18 5.81 8.27 1.90
N LEU A 19 6.20 8.33 3.17
CA LEU A 19 6.79 9.51 3.78
C LEU A 19 8.22 9.77 3.28
N PRO A 20 8.68 11.04 3.24
CA PRO A 20 10.08 11.36 3.02
C PRO A 20 11.02 10.65 4.01
N ARG A 21 12.31 10.53 3.66
CA ARG A 21 13.29 9.81 4.49
C ARG A 21 13.48 10.41 5.89
N VAL A 22 13.42 11.73 5.97
CA VAL A 22 13.56 12.47 7.23
C VAL A 22 12.46 13.52 7.27
N CYS A 23 11.40 13.23 8.00
CA CYS A 23 10.25 14.11 8.12
C CYS A 23 9.54 13.92 9.46
N ASP A 24 8.76 14.93 9.84
CA ASP A 24 7.68 14.79 10.80
C ASP A 24 6.35 14.75 10.05
N TYR A 25 5.35 14.06 10.61
CA TYR A 25 3.98 14.17 10.15
C TYR A 25 3.02 14.33 11.32
N GLU A 26 1.92 15.04 11.08
CA GLU A 26 0.85 15.24 12.05
C GLU A 26 -0.48 14.88 11.40
N LEU A 27 -1.24 14.00 12.06
CA LEU A 27 -2.60 13.67 11.65
C LEU A 27 -3.60 14.52 12.42
N THR A 28 -4.36 15.33 11.70
CA THR A 28 -5.40 16.19 12.25
C THR A 28 -6.78 15.70 11.81
N LYS A 29 -7.85 16.33 12.31
CA LYS A 29 -9.22 16.02 11.87
C LYS A 29 -9.45 16.35 10.40
N GLU A 30 -8.69 17.30 9.87
CA GLU A 30 -8.84 17.85 8.52
C GLU A 30 -7.92 17.19 7.51
N GLY A 31 -6.83 16.54 7.94
CA GLY A 31 -5.85 15.95 7.02
C GLY A 31 -4.54 15.52 7.66
N LEU A 32 -3.66 15.00 6.80
CA LEU A 32 -2.28 14.67 7.12
C LEU A 32 -1.37 15.82 6.69
N PHE A 33 -0.62 16.39 7.63
CA PHE A 33 0.46 17.33 7.35
C PHE A 33 1.80 16.60 7.40
N VAL A 34 2.67 16.81 6.41
CA VAL A 34 4.01 16.23 6.35
C VAL A 34 5.02 17.36 6.15
N LYS A 35 6.05 17.40 7.01
CA LYS A 35 7.13 18.37 6.94
C LYS A 35 8.46 17.65 6.74
N GLU A 36 9.05 17.81 5.56
CA GLU A 36 10.36 17.25 5.26
C GLU A 36 11.47 18.09 5.91
N HIS A 37 12.41 17.43 6.59
CA HIS A 37 13.53 18.10 7.23
C HIS A 37 14.58 18.51 6.20
N GLY A 38 15.14 19.71 6.36
CA GLY A 38 16.12 20.24 5.40
C GLY A 38 15.51 20.75 4.09
N SER A 39 14.18 20.69 3.96
CA SER A 39 13.42 21.24 2.86
C SER A 39 12.49 22.35 3.37
N HIS A 40 12.17 23.32 2.51
CA HIS A 40 11.09 24.28 2.76
C HIS A 40 9.73 23.75 2.31
N LEU A 41 9.69 22.51 1.79
CA LEU A 41 8.47 21.87 1.31
C LEU A 41 7.70 21.24 2.48
N SER A 42 6.41 21.54 2.52
CA SER A 42 5.42 20.89 3.38
C SER A 42 4.29 20.40 2.50
N ASP A 43 3.90 19.14 2.68
CA ASP A 43 2.77 18.55 1.99
C ASP A 43 1.56 18.48 2.93
N TYR A 44 0.38 18.69 2.37
CA TYR A 44 -0.88 18.51 3.08
C TYR A 44 -1.82 17.65 2.24
N ILE A 45 -2.32 16.58 2.86
CA ILE A 45 -3.33 15.70 2.27
C ILE A 45 -4.63 15.93 3.02
N GLU A 46 -5.57 16.59 2.34
CA GLU A 46 -6.90 16.87 2.87
C GLU A 46 -7.72 15.58 3.04
N GLY A 47 -8.42 15.48 4.16
CA GLY A 47 -9.38 14.42 4.44
C GLY A 47 -9.35 13.98 5.90
N SER A 48 -10.48 13.45 6.38
CA SER A 48 -10.55 12.88 7.72
C SER A 48 -10.10 11.41 7.68
N TYR A 49 -9.01 11.11 8.38
CA TYR A 49 -8.43 9.77 8.41
C TYR A 49 -8.15 9.30 9.83
N THR A 50 -8.07 7.98 9.98
CA THR A 50 -7.54 7.30 11.15
C THR A 50 -6.28 6.53 10.76
N LEU A 51 -5.21 6.64 11.55
CA LEU A 51 -3.98 5.89 11.33
C LEU A 51 -4.16 4.43 11.71
N LEU A 52 -3.95 3.55 10.73
CA LEU A 52 -3.90 2.10 10.95
C LEU A 52 -2.51 1.65 11.43
N GLY A 53 -1.46 2.32 10.96
CA GLY A 53 -0.06 2.03 11.29
C GLY A 53 0.78 1.77 10.05
N LYS A 54 1.98 1.22 10.26
CA LYS A 54 2.84 0.71 9.19
C LYS A 54 2.37 -0.67 8.71
N PRO A 55 2.79 -1.13 7.51
CA PRO A 55 2.40 -2.44 6.97
C PRO A 55 2.66 -3.64 7.88
N ASP A 56 3.66 -3.57 8.75
CA ASP A 56 4.05 -4.60 9.73
C ASP A 56 3.42 -4.40 11.12
N GLU A 57 2.77 -3.26 11.37
CA GLU A 57 2.15 -2.90 12.65
C GLU A 57 0.62 -3.09 12.66
N ILE A 58 0.02 -3.43 11.51
CA ILE A 58 -1.43 -3.61 11.37
C ILE A 58 -1.91 -4.74 12.28
N ARG A 59 -2.88 -4.44 13.13
CA ARG A 59 -3.50 -5.42 14.01
C ARG A 59 -4.70 -6.09 13.35
N GLU A 60 -4.96 -7.32 13.79
CA GLU A 60 -6.01 -8.18 13.25
C GLU A 60 -7.42 -7.57 13.49
N GLU A 61 -7.63 -6.93 14.63
CA GLU A 61 -8.87 -6.25 14.99
C GLU A 61 -9.22 -5.13 14.02
N ASP A 62 -8.25 -4.29 13.65
CA ASP A 62 -8.47 -3.17 12.76
C ASP A 62 -8.73 -3.67 11.33
N ALA A 63 -8.00 -4.70 10.91
CA ALA A 63 -8.17 -5.29 9.59
C ALA A 63 -9.54 -5.95 9.38
N LYS A 64 -10.12 -6.57 10.43
CA LYS A 64 -11.43 -7.26 10.36
C LYS A 64 -12.57 -6.35 9.89
N GLU A 65 -12.53 -5.10 10.30
CA GLU A 65 -13.55 -4.11 9.92
C GLU A 65 -13.42 -3.67 8.45
N LEU A 66 -12.25 -3.87 7.85
CA LEU A 66 -11.91 -3.37 6.51
C LEU A 66 -12.12 -4.42 5.41
N VAL A 67 -11.98 -5.70 5.72
CA VAL A 67 -11.99 -6.79 4.73
C VAL A 67 -13.28 -7.61 4.72
N GLU A 68 -13.56 -8.28 3.60
CA GLU A 68 -14.68 -9.24 3.49
C GLU A 68 -14.39 -10.53 4.28
N ASN A 69 -15.35 -10.92 5.12
CA ASN A 69 -15.35 -12.18 5.86
C ASN A 69 -16.36 -13.16 5.24
N LYS A 70 -15.95 -14.42 5.08
CA LYS A 70 -16.77 -15.53 4.59
C LYS A 70 -16.78 -16.68 5.61
N GLY A 71 -17.22 -16.36 6.84
CA GLY A 71 -17.27 -17.31 7.95
C GLY A 71 -15.90 -17.45 8.62
N LYS A 72 -15.27 -18.62 8.48
CA LYS A 72 -13.97 -18.93 9.10
C LYS A 72 -12.77 -18.33 8.36
N TYR A 73 -13.00 -17.67 7.23
CA TYR A 73 -11.96 -17.21 6.31
C TYR A 73 -12.25 -15.80 5.81
N TYR A 74 -11.22 -15.12 5.33
CA TYR A 74 -11.32 -13.80 4.70
C TYR A 74 -11.00 -13.89 3.22
N LYS A 75 -11.39 -12.89 2.42
CA LYS A 75 -11.11 -12.86 0.97
C LYS A 75 -9.61 -12.66 0.71
N ASN A 76 -9.04 -13.46 -0.19
CA ASN A 76 -7.70 -13.19 -0.75
C ASN A 76 -7.86 -12.34 -2.02
N TYR A 77 -7.12 -11.24 -2.10
CA TYR A 77 -7.14 -10.31 -3.23
C TYR A 77 -5.91 -10.43 -4.13
N SER A 78 -4.99 -11.35 -3.81
CA SER A 78 -3.79 -11.59 -4.60
C SER A 78 -4.13 -11.93 -6.06
N PRO A 79 -3.46 -11.32 -7.04
CA PRO A 79 -3.71 -11.56 -8.46
C PRO A 79 -3.20 -12.92 -8.96
N ILE A 80 -2.45 -13.69 -8.15
CA ILE A 80 -1.89 -14.99 -8.54
C ILE A 80 -3.02 -16.04 -8.56
N GLN A 81 -3.73 -16.12 -9.68
CA GLN A 81 -4.67 -17.19 -10.00
C GLN A 81 -3.90 -18.47 -10.33
N GLY A 82 -4.09 -19.53 -9.55
CA GLY A 82 -3.49 -20.82 -9.90
C GLY A 82 -3.88 -22.01 -9.04
N SER A 83 -4.26 -21.83 -7.77
CA SER A 83 -4.73 -22.93 -6.94
C SER A 83 -6.25 -22.90 -6.78
N VAL A 84 -6.90 -23.97 -7.25
CA VAL A 84 -8.33 -24.28 -7.06
C VAL A 84 -8.71 -24.42 -5.56
N GLN A 85 -7.72 -24.38 -4.67
CA GLN A 85 -7.86 -24.30 -3.22
C GLN A 85 -7.59 -22.88 -2.70
N GLY A 86 -8.62 -22.04 -2.84
CA GLY A 86 -8.95 -20.99 -1.89
C GLY A 86 -8.47 -19.59 -2.22
N ASN A 87 -9.37 -18.78 -2.81
CA ASN A 87 -9.32 -17.31 -2.83
C ASN A 87 -9.54 -16.70 -1.42
N ILE A 88 -8.91 -17.29 -0.40
CA ILE A 88 -9.16 -16.98 1.00
C ILE A 88 -7.87 -16.91 1.82
N THR A 89 -7.87 -16.09 2.86
CA THR A 89 -6.83 -16.00 3.89
C THR A 89 -7.40 -16.41 5.25
N PHE A 90 -6.54 -16.77 6.20
CA PHE A 90 -6.96 -17.20 7.53
C PHE A 90 -7.09 -16.02 8.50
N THR A 91 -6.38 -14.94 8.24
CA THR A 91 -6.41 -13.71 9.05
C THR A 91 -6.91 -12.52 8.22
N ALA A 92 -7.50 -11.55 8.89
CA ALA A 92 -7.93 -10.30 8.29
C ALA A 92 -6.72 -9.45 7.88
N THR A 93 -5.64 -9.48 8.66
CA THR A 93 -4.39 -8.79 8.31
C THR A 93 -3.81 -9.30 6.99
N GLU A 94 -3.73 -10.62 6.78
CA GLU A 94 -3.30 -11.20 5.49
C GLU A 94 -4.24 -10.77 4.34
N SER A 95 -5.55 -10.77 4.59
CA SER A 95 -6.54 -10.33 3.60
C SER A 95 -6.30 -8.87 3.21
N LEU A 96 -6.08 -8.00 4.20
CA LEU A 96 -5.87 -6.58 3.98
C LEU A 96 -4.56 -6.31 3.23
N LEU A 97 -3.47 -6.96 3.64
CA LEU A 97 -2.18 -6.86 2.96
C LEU A 97 -2.27 -7.35 1.52
N SER A 98 -2.97 -8.47 1.27
CA SER A 98 -3.20 -8.95 -0.11
C SER A 98 -4.00 -7.95 -0.95
N ALA A 99 -4.96 -7.22 -0.35
CA ALA A 99 -5.71 -6.19 -1.04
C ALA A 99 -4.82 -4.99 -1.41
N ILE A 100 -3.95 -4.58 -0.49
CA ILE A 100 -2.99 -3.51 -0.71
C ILE A 100 -2.00 -3.90 -1.83
N GLU A 101 -1.42 -5.09 -1.73
CA GLU A 101 -0.43 -5.63 -2.68
C GLU A 101 -1.05 -5.97 -4.06
N SER A 102 -2.38 -6.03 -4.18
CA SER A 102 -3.05 -6.10 -5.48
C SER A 102 -3.00 -4.76 -6.26
N LYS A 103 -2.69 -3.65 -5.57
CA LYS A 103 -2.69 -2.29 -6.13
C LYS A 103 -1.33 -1.61 -6.13
N ILE A 104 -0.47 -1.90 -5.16
CA ILE A 104 0.89 -1.38 -5.07
C ILE A 104 1.89 -2.52 -4.89
N TYR A 105 3.18 -2.20 -4.97
CA TYR A 105 4.26 -3.13 -4.70
C TYR A 105 5.10 -2.65 -3.51
N TRP A 106 5.54 -3.57 -2.65
CA TRP A 106 6.59 -3.27 -1.66
C TRP A 106 7.99 -3.48 -2.22
N GLU A 107 8.10 -4.31 -3.25
CA GLU A 107 9.30 -4.53 -4.04
C GLU A 107 8.93 -4.58 -5.51
N ASN A 108 9.66 -3.83 -6.34
CA ASN A 108 9.42 -3.79 -7.78
C ASN A 108 9.67 -5.19 -8.38
N PRO A 109 8.65 -5.84 -8.99
CA PRO A 109 8.79 -7.19 -9.54
C PRO A 109 9.78 -7.30 -10.69
N TYR A 110 10.15 -6.17 -11.31
CA TYR A 110 11.11 -6.12 -12.42
C TYR A 110 12.52 -5.69 -11.97
N LYS A 111 12.77 -5.54 -10.66
CA LYS A 111 14.05 -5.04 -10.11
C LYS A 111 15.27 -5.83 -10.56
N ASP A 112 15.17 -7.16 -10.62
CA ASP A 112 16.29 -8.02 -11.01
C ASP A 112 16.57 -8.01 -12.51
N TRP A 113 15.65 -7.53 -13.34
CA TRP A 113 15.80 -7.55 -14.80
C TRP A 113 16.84 -6.54 -15.27
N LEU A 114 16.93 -5.38 -14.61
CA LEU A 114 17.98 -4.39 -14.85
C LEU A 114 19.38 -4.91 -14.49
N SER A 115 19.48 -5.86 -13.55
CA SER A 115 20.73 -6.43 -13.06
C SER A 115 21.37 -7.42 -14.04
N HIS A 116 20.58 -8.00 -14.96
CA HIS A 116 21.03 -9.09 -15.85
C HIS A 116 21.54 -8.61 -17.21
N GLY A 117 21.58 -7.30 -17.47
CA GLY A 117 22.26 -6.72 -18.64
C GLY A 117 21.69 -7.12 -20.00
N GLU A 118 20.52 -7.77 -20.04
CA GLU A 118 19.89 -8.19 -21.27
C GLU A 118 18.90 -7.13 -21.76
N ALA A 119 19.34 -6.46 -22.83
CA ALA A 119 18.59 -5.70 -23.83
C ALA A 119 17.70 -4.54 -23.34
N HIS A 120 17.99 -3.36 -23.90
CA HIS A 120 17.05 -2.27 -24.12
C HIS A 120 15.84 -2.77 -24.94
N ASP A 121 14.90 -3.43 -24.27
CA ASP A 121 13.54 -3.63 -24.76
C ASP A 121 12.70 -2.50 -24.18
N ASP A 122 12.24 -1.59 -25.05
CA ASP A 122 11.45 -0.42 -24.66
C ASP A 122 10.17 -0.84 -23.90
N ASP A 123 9.64 -2.04 -24.17
CA ASP A 123 8.49 -2.59 -23.46
C ASP A 123 8.84 -2.95 -22.01
N LEU A 124 10.04 -3.49 -21.76
CA LEU A 124 10.51 -3.82 -20.42
C LEU A 124 10.85 -2.57 -19.60
N ASP A 125 11.42 -1.54 -20.23
CA ASP A 125 11.68 -0.26 -19.58
C ASP A 125 10.37 0.42 -19.15
N HIS A 126 9.35 0.40 -20.02
CA HIS A 126 8.01 0.88 -19.68
C HIS A 126 7.41 0.11 -18.50
N LEU A 127 7.48 -1.22 -18.50
CA LEU A 127 6.96 -2.05 -17.41
C LEU A 127 7.69 -1.81 -16.09
N TRP A 128 9.01 -1.64 -16.12
CA TRP A 128 9.80 -1.33 -14.93
C TRP A 128 9.42 0.03 -14.34
N HIS A 129 9.33 1.07 -15.19
CA HIS A 129 8.95 2.42 -14.76
C HIS A 129 7.51 2.49 -14.23
N GLU A 130 6.57 1.77 -14.87
CA GLU A 130 5.21 1.63 -14.37
C GLU A 130 5.19 0.97 -12.99
N ALA A 131 5.90 -0.15 -12.82
CA ALA A 131 5.99 -0.84 -11.54
C ALA A 131 6.67 0.01 -10.46
N GLU A 132 7.70 0.77 -10.81
CA GLU A 132 8.41 1.67 -9.89
C GLU A 132 7.51 2.81 -9.40
N SER A 133 6.66 3.35 -10.28
CA SER A 133 5.67 4.36 -9.90
C SER A 133 4.67 3.84 -8.86
N ARG A 134 4.43 2.53 -8.85
CA ARG A 134 3.55 1.81 -7.91
C ARG A 134 4.30 1.13 -6.76
N THR A 135 5.62 1.24 -6.72
CA THR A 135 6.44 0.67 -5.65
C THR A 135 6.59 1.67 -4.51
N PHE A 136 6.25 1.21 -3.31
CA PHE A 136 6.30 1.97 -2.06
C PHE A 136 7.35 1.39 -1.14
N ASP A 137 8.13 2.24 -0.50
CA ASP A 137 9.06 1.82 0.56
C ASP A 137 8.26 1.41 1.80
N ARG A 138 8.24 0.10 2.08
CA ARG A 138 7.48 -0.49 3.19
C ARG A 138 7.80 0.16 4.54
N ASN A 139 9.05 0.53 4.80
CA ASN A 139 9.49 1.07 6.09
C ASN A 139 9.14 2.55 6.28
N ARG A 140 8.87 3.25 5.18
CA ARG A 140 8.46 4.66 5.15
C ARG A 140 6.98 4.83 4.83
N SER A 141 6.25 3.73 4.67
CA SER A 141 4.83 3.78 4.34
C SER A 141 3.96 3.74 5.58
N ILE A 142 2.94 4.59 5.61
CA ILE A 142 1.84 4.54 6.58
C ILE A 142 0.53 4.26 5.86
N ILE A 143 -0.39 3.61 6.55
CA ILE A 143 -1.71 3.26 6.03
C ILE A 143 -2.76 4.01 6.86
N LEU A 144 -3.62 4.73 6.15
CA LEU A 144 -4.68 5.56 6.69
C LEU A 144 -6.02 5.03 6.20
N VAL A 145 -6.99 4.93 7.11
CA VAL A 145 -8.38 4.60 6.80
C VAL A 145 -9.18 5.89 6.75
N LYS A 146 -9.97 6.09 5.70
CA LYS A 146 -10.86 7.24 5.63
C LYS A 146 -12.04 7.07 6.60
N ASN A 147 -12.36 8.12 7.35
CA ASN A 147 -13.46 8.14 8.30
C ASN A 147 -14.83 8.18 7.61
#